data_AF-A0A9X3YXS7-F1
#
_entry.id   AF-A0A9X3YXS7-F1
#
_cell.length_a   1.000
_cell.length_b   1.000
_cell.length_c   1.000
_cell.angle_alpha   90.00
_cell.angle_beta   90.00
_cell.angle_gamma   90.00
#
_symmetry.space_group_name_H-M   'P 1'
#
loop_
_entity.id
_entity.type
_entity.pdbx_description
1 polymer ?
#
loop_
_entity_poly.entity_id
_entity_poly.type
_entity_poly.pdbx_seq_one_letter_code
_entity_poly.pdbx_strand_id
1 'polypeptide(L)'
;MSPRAALALIAGFVLVDGAASALPGWWNGDAADLVRFALLLVLIFVWLSADSRQHGYRRPMWLNIGMVLAWLVFILIYLYRSRPAGRRLRATGGFLLAILASGLLFTLGCVVAESVFPSVS
;
A
#
# COMPACT_ATOMS: atom_id res chain seq x y z
N MET A 1 -17.03 -2.09 -2.82
CA MET A 1 -16.05 -1.76 -1.75
C MET A 1 -15.74 -0.27 -1.79
N SER A 2 -15.70 0.42 -0.64
CA SER A 2 -15.33 1.83 -0.57
C SER A 2 -13.79 2.00 -0.56
N PRO A 3 -13.23 3.14 -1.02
CA PRO A 3 -11.78 3.36 -0.98
C PRO A 3 -11.22 3.33 0.44
N ARG A 4 -12.01 3.77 1.44
CA ARG A 4 -11.60 3.70 2.85
C ARG A 4 -11.45 2.26 3.34
N ALA A 5 -12.35 1.37 2.95
CA ALA A 5 -12.22 -0.04 3.26
C ALA A 5 -10.98 -0.65 2.60
N ALA A 6 -10.68 -0.26 1.35
CA ALA A 6 -9.47 -0.74 0.67
C ALA A 6 -8.18 -0.22 1.33
N LEU A 7 -8.17 1.04 1.78
CA LEU A 7 -7.07 1.58 2.59
C LEU A 7 -6.93 0.85 3.92
N ALA A 8 -8.04 0.49 4.58
CA ALA A 8 -8.01 -0.28 5.81
C ALA A 8 -7.43 -1.69 5.59
N LEU A 9 -7.73 -2.33 4.46
CA LEU A 9 -7.11 -3.61 4.09
C LEU A 9 -5.61 -3.45 3.83
N ILE A 10 -5.19 -2.40 3.13
CA ILE A 10 -3.76 -2.10 2.93
C ILE A 10 -3.07 -1.88 4.28
N ALA A 11 -3.67 -1.09 5.16
CA ALA A 11 -3.12 -0.82 6.50
C ALA A 11 -2.99 -2.10 7.33
N GLY A 12 -4.02 -2.95 7.35
CA GLY A 12 -3.99 -4.24 8.04
C GLY A 12 -2.95 -5.19 7.45
N PHE A 13 -2.86 -5.25 6.11
CA PHE A 13 -1.85 -6.04 5.42
C PHE A 13 -0.43 -5.58 5.79
N VAL A 14 -0.14 -4.27 5.74
CA VAL A 14 1.18 -3.72 6.07
C VAL A 14 1.58 -4.01 7.52
N LEU A 15 0.63 -3.94 8.46
CA LEU A 15 0.88 -4.29 9.85
C LEU A 15 1.22 -5.79 10.01
N VAL A 16 0.44 -6.66 9.37
CA VAL A 16 0.68 -8.11 9.37
C VAL A 16 2.00 -8.46 8.68
N ASP A 17 2.33 -7.76 7.60
CA ASP A 17 3.59 -7.93 6.86
C ASP A 17 4.79 -7.56 7.73
N GLY A 18 4.71 -6.44 8.45
CA GLY A 18 5.71 -6.05 9.45
C GLY A 18 5.88 -7.11 10.54
N ALA A 19 4.78 -7.63 11.10
CA ALA A 19 4.85 -8.70 12.08
C ALA A 19 5.46 -9.99 11.51
N ALA A 20 5.10 -10.36 10.28
CA ALA A 20 5.62 -11.54 9.61
C ALA A 20 7.12 -11.41 9.30
N SER A 21 7.60 -10.20 9.01
CA SER A 21 9.01 -9.94 8.72
C SER A 21 9.93 -10.20 9.92
N ALA A 22 9.40 -10.12 11.15
CA ALA A 22 10.16 -10.41 12.38
C ALA A 22 10.16 -11.90 12.76
N LEU A 23 9.39 -12.75 12.05
CA LEU A 23 9.35 -14.18 12.37
C LEU A 23 10.61 -14.92 11.87
N PRO A 24 11.17 -15.87 12.64
CA PRO A 24 12.32 -16.66 12.19
C PRO A 24 11.96 -17.68 11.09
N GLY A 25 12.90 -17.93 10.18
CA GLY A 25 12.86 -19.08 9.25
C GLY A 25 12.36 -18.79 7.82
N TRP A 26 11.85 -19.85 7.19
CA TRP A 26 11.35 -19.95 5.80
C TRP A 26 10.27 -18.94 5.38
N TRP A 27 9.79 -18.11 6.31
CA TRP A 27 8.85 -17.02 6.07
C TRP A 27 9.51 -15.81 5.38
N ASN A 28 10.83 -15.64 5.47
CA ASN A 28 11.54 -14.47 4.92
C ASN A 28 12.53 -14.90 3.83
N GLY A 29 11.99 -15.32 2.69
CA GLY A 29 12.78 -15.60 1.48
C GLY A 29 12.20 -14.91 0.25
N ASP A 30 12.99 -14.82 -0.82
CA ASP A 30 12.67 -14.06 -2.03
C ASP A 30 11.28 -14.36 -2.61
N ALA A 31 10.86 -15.62 -2.58
CA ALA A 31 9.53 -16.02 -3.05
C ALA A 31 8.40 -15.47 -2.17
N ALA A 32 8.58 -15.46 -0.85
CA ALA A 32 7.60 -14.90 0.08
C ALA A 32 7.49 -13.38 -0.08
N ASP A 33 8.63 -12.70 -0.25
CA ASP A 33 8.67 -11.25 -0.51
C ASP A 33 8.00 -10.89 -1.82
N LEU A 34 8.21 -11.67 -2.88
CA LEU A 34 7.52 -11.49 -4.15
C LEU A 34 6.00 -11.65 -4.01
N VAL A 35 5.54 -12.64 -3.23
CA VAL A 35 4.11 -12.86 -2.97
C VAL A 35 3.51 -11.69 -2.17
N ARG A 36 4.17 -11.22 -1.11
CA ARG A 36 3.73 -10.06 -0.32
C ARG A 36 3.65 -8.81 -1.18
N PHE A 37 4.67 -8.58 -2.01
CA PHE A 37 4.69 -7.46 -2.96
C PHE A 37 3.54 -7.55 -3.97
N ALA A 38 3.31 -8.73 -4.56
CA ALA A 38 2.20 -8.94 -5.48
C ALA A 38 0.84 -8.73 -4.82
N LEU A 39 0.65 -9.19 -3.58
CA LEU A 39 -0.56 -8.97 -2.80
C LEU A 39 -0.78 -7.47 -2.51
N LEU A 40 0.28 -6.75 -2.12
CA LEU A 40 0.22 -5.31 -1.91
C LEU A 40 -0.20 -4.58 -3.20
N LEU A 41 0.37 -4.95 -4.35
CA LEU A 41 -0.03 -4.41 -5.65
C LEU A 41 -1.50 -4.67 -5.94
N VAL A 42 -1.98 -5.90 -5.72
CA VAL A 42 -3.41 -6.23 -5.90
C VAL A 42 -4.29 -5.34 -5.02
N LEU A 43 -3.94 -5.15 -3.74
CA LEU A 43 -4.67 -4.27 -2.83
C LEU A 43 -4.65 -2.80 -3.31
N ILE A 44 -3.54 -2.32 -3.83
CA ILE A 44 -3.43 -0.98 -4.46
C ILE A 44 -4.38 -0.89 -5.66
N PHE A 45 -4.44 -1.90 -6.53
CA PHE A 45 -5.37 -1.93 -7.66
C PHE A 45 -6.84 -1.98 -7.23
N VAL A 46 -7.16 -2.70 -6.15
CA VAL A 46 -8.48 -2.72 -5.52
C VAL A 46 -8.86 -1.32 -5.02
N TRP A 47 -7.95 -0.65 -4.31
CA TRP A 47 -8.14 0.72 -3.86
C TRP A 47 -8.34 1.68 -5.03
N LEU A 48 -7.45 1.65 -6.04
CA LEU A 48 -7.55 2.48 -7.23
C LEU A 48 -8.87 2.24 -7.97
N SER A 49 -9.36 0.99 -8.02
CA SER A 49 -10.63 0.64 -8.68
C SER A 49 -11.81 1.28 -7.96
N ALA A 50 -11.82 1.23 -6.63
CA ALA A 50 -12.83 1.91 -5.84
C ALA A 50 -12.74 3.44 -5.98
N ASP A 51 -11.53 4.01 -5.95
CA ASP A 51 -11.30 5.46 -6.03
C ASP A 51 -11.66 6.04 -7.40
N SER A 52 -11.28 5.35 -8.48
CA SER A 52 -11.59 5.75 -9.86
C SER A 52 -13.10 5.75 -10.14
N ARG A 53 -13.84 4.77 -9.60
CA ARG A 53 -15.32 4.74 -9.68
C ARG A 53 -15.96 5.94 -8.97
N GLN A 54 -15.44 6.35 -7.81
CA GLN A 54 -15.95 7.51 -7.09
C GLN A 54 -15.71 8.84 -7.80
N HIS A 55 -14.62 8.95 -8.57
CA HIS A 55 -14.24 10.17 -9.27
C HIS A 55 -14.61 10.17 -10.76
N GLY A 56 -15.25 9.10 -11.25
CA GLY A 56 -15.60 8.95 -12.67
C GLY A 56 -14.39 8.91 -13.61
N TYR A 57 -13.19 8.61 -13.11
CA TYR A 57 -11.95 8.69 -13.88
C TYR A 57 -11.68 7.37 -14.61
N ARG A 58 -11.72 7.38 -15.96
CA ARG A 58 -11.27 6.24 -16.78
C ARG A 58 -9.75 6.20 -16.85
N ARG A 59 -9.15 5.19 -16.21
CA ARG A 59 -7.69 4.99 -16.19
C ARG A 59 -7.20 4.47 -17.54
N PRO A 60 -6.24 5.16 -18.20
CA PRO A 60 -5.61 4.67 -19.42
C PRO A 60 -4.63 3.52 -19.13
N MET A 61 -4.39 2.66 -20.12
CA MET A 61 -3.57 1.45 -19.96
C MET A 61 -2.13 1.72 -19.52
N TRP A 62 -1.52 2.80 -20.02
CA TRP A 62 -0.15 3.20 -19.62
C TRP A 62 -0.05 3.50 -18.12
N LEU A 63 -1.12 3.99 -17.50
CA LEU A 63 -1.16 4.25 -16.06
C LEU A 63 -1.12 2.92 -15.29
N ASN A 64 -1.83 1.89 -15.76
CA ASN A 64 -1.79 0.57 -15.13
C ASN A 64 -0.42 -0.09 -15.25
N ILE A 65 0.23 0.00 -16.42
CA ILE A 65 1.59 -0.52 -16.63
C ILE A 65 2.56 0.19 -15.69
N GLY A 66 2.48 1.52 -15.63
CA GLY A 66 3.31 2.32 -14.72
C GLY A 66 3.05 2.03 -13.24
N MET A 67 1.82 1.67 -12.85
CA MET A 67 1.57 1.20 -11.47
C MET A 67 2.33 -0.07 -11.16
N VAL A 68 2.40 -1.03 -12.08
CA VAL A 68 3.14 -2.28 -11.84
C VAL A 68 4.65 -2.02 -11.74
N LEU A 69 5.18 -1.15 -12.61
CA LEU A 69 6.62 -0.88 -12.67
C LEU A 69 7.11 0.09 -11.59
N ALA A 70 6.30 1.10 -11.24
CA ALA A 70 6.71 2.21 -10.37
C ALA A 70 5.49 2.84 -9.67
N TRP A 71 4.75 2.04 -8.90
CA TRP A 71 3.50 2.45 -8.24
C TRP A 71 3.62 3.77 -7.46
N LEU A 72 4.72 4.00 -6.73
CA LEU A 72 4.93 5.24 -5.96
C LEU A 72 4.81 6.50 -6.82
N VAL A 73 5.40 6.49 -8.02
CA VAL A 73 5.39 7.62 -8.95
C VAL A 73 4.05 7.71 -9.67
N PHE A 74 3.52 6.58 -10.14
CA PHE A 74 2.29 6.57 -10.93
C PHE A 74 1.03 6.84 -10.11
N ILE A 75 1.01 6.55 -8.80
CA ILE A 75 -0.06 6.98 -7.90
C ILE A 75 -0.09 8.51 -7.78
N LEU A 76 1.06 9.18 -7.69
CA LEU A 76 1.11 10.65 -7.68
C LEU A 76 0.54 11.23 -8.98
N ILE A 77 0.94 10.67 -10.12
CA ILE A 77 0.43 11.09 -11.43
C ILE A 77 -1.08 10.86 -11.54
N TYR A 78 -1.57 9.70 -11.06
CA TYR A 78 -2.99 9.37 -11.01
C TYR A 78 -3.78 10.36 -10.15
N LEU A 79 -3.31 10.68 -8.94
CA LEU A 79 -3.97 11.61 -8.03
C LEU A 79 -3.97 13.04 -8.58
N TYR A 80 -2.89 13.43 -9.26
CA TYR A 80 -2.83 14.73 -9.92
C TYR A 80 -3.85 14.83 -11.07
N ARG A 81 -3.97 13.78 -11.90
CA ARG A 81 -4.85 13.77 -13.08
C ARG A 81 -6.32 13.52 -12.77
N SER A 82 -6.64 12.76 -11.73
CA SER A 82 -8.03 12.41 -11.37
C SER A 82 -8.76 13.52 -10.63
N ARG A 83 -8.06 14.51 -10.06
CA ARG A 83 -8.65 15.52 -9.17
C ARG A 83 -8.79 16.90 -9.83
N PRO A 84 -9.91 17.62 -9.60
CA PRO A 84 -10.08 18.99 -10.05
C PRO A 84 -9.05 19.93 -9.39
N ALA A 85 -8.75 21.05 -10.05
CA ALA A 85 -7.86 22.08 -9.54
C ALA A 85 -8.32 22.53 -8.13
N GLY A 86 -7.40 22.52 -7.15
CA GLY A 86 -7.69 22.83 -5.74
C GLY A 86 -7.79 21.61 -4.80
N ARG A 87 -8.13 20.40 -5.30
CA ARG A 87 -8.13 19.17 -4.47
C ARG A 87 -6.88 18.29 -4.64
N ARG A 88 -6.02 18.63 -5.59
CA ARG A 88 -4.79 17.88 -5.93
C ARG A 88 -3.80 17.81 -4.77
N LEU A 89 -3.48 18.96 -4.16
CA LEU A 89 -2.55 19.04 -3.03
C LEU A 89 -3.01 18.21 -1.82
N ARG A 90 -4.32 18.23 -1.52
CA ARG A 90 -4.88 17.42 -0.43
C ARG A 90 -4.81 15.93 -0.72
N ALA A 91 -5.02 15.53 -1.98
CA ALA A 91 -4.92 14.12 -2.38
C ALA A 91 -3.47 13.63 -2.36
N THR A 92 -2.54 14.41 -2.92
CA THR A 92 -1.10 14.12 -2.90
C THR A 92 -0.56 14.10 -1.47
N GLY A 93 -0.88 15.09 -0.65
CA GLY A 93 -0.50 15.12 0.76
C GLY A 93 -1.10 13.95 1.54
N GLY A 94 -2.36 13.58 1.27
CA GLY A 94 -2.98 12.40 1.86
C GLY A 94 -2.27 11.09 1.49
N PHE A 95 -1.75 10.97 0.26
CA PHE A 95 -0.96 9.82 -0.16
C PHE A 95 0.42 9.76 0.53
N LEU A 96 1.11 10.89 0.65
CA LEU A 96 2.37 10.96 1.41
C LEU A 96 2.16 10.57 2.87
N LEU A 97 1.09 11.07 3.50
CA LEU A 97 0.71 10.67 4.85
C LEU A 97 0.39 9.18 4.94
N ALA A 98 -0.25 8.59 3.93
CA ALA A 98 -0.53 7.16 3.89
C ALA A 98 0.76 6.32 3.79
N ILE A 99 1.77 6.77 3.03
CA ILE A 99 3.08 6.11 2.98
C ILE A 99 3.74 6.15 4.36
N LEU A 100 3.77 7.32 5.01
CA LEU A 100 4.36 7.46 6.35
C LEU A 100 3.61 6.59 7.37
N ALA A 101 2.28 6.61 7.36
CA ALA A 101 1.45 5.77 8.22
C ALA A 101 1.70 4.28 7.96
N SER A 102 1.91 3.87 6.71
CA SER A 102 2.25 2.49 6.36
C SER A 102 3.60 2.09 6.95
N GLY A 103 4.61 2.98 6.85
CA GLY A 103 5.90 2.75 7.49
C GLY A 103 5.78 2.59 9.01
N LEU A 104 5.00 3.46 9.68
CA LEU A 104 4.74 3.32 11.12
C LEU A 104 4.02 2.01 11.47
N LEU A 105 3.01 1.61 10.69
CA LEU A 105 2.27 0.38 10.90
C LEU A 105 3.15 -0.86 10.71
N PHE A 106 4.03 -0.83 9.72
CA PHE A 106 5.00 -1.89 9.49
C PHE A 106 5.93 -2.03 10.69
N THR A 107 6.55 -0.93 11.13
CA THR A 107 7.43 -0.93 12.32
C THR A 107 6.68 -1.39 13.56
N LEU A 108 5.43 -0.96 13.74
CA LEU A 108 4.60 -1.41 14.85
C LEU A 108 4.37 -2.93 14.80
N GLY A 109 4.10 -3.49 13.61
CA GLY A 109 4.00 -4.92 13.40
C GLY A 109 5.27 -5.66 13.84
N CYS A 110 6.45 -5.18 13.42
CA CYS A 110 7.74 -5.73 13.82
C CYS A 110 7.91 -5.71 15.35
N VAL A 111 7.67 -4.56 15.99
CA VAL A 111 7.82 -4.37 17.44
C VAL A 111 6.89 -5.30 18.22
N VAL A 112 5.63 -5.43 17.79
CA VAL A 112 4.66 -6.33 18.41
C VAL A 112 5.13 -7.78 18.28
N ALA A 113 5.58 -8.20 17.10
CA ALA A 113 6.07 -9.55 16.90
C ALA A 113 7.31 -9.87 17.76
N GLU A 114 8.31 -8.99 17.81
CA GLU A 114 9.50 -9.17 18.67
C GLU A 114 9.14 -9.21 20.16
N SER A 115 8.14 -8.43 20.60
CA SER A 115 7.71 -8.44 22.01
C SER A 115 7.04 -9.76 22.45
N VAL A 116 6.49 -10.51 21.48
CA VAL A 116 5.79 -11.78 21.73
C VAL A 116 6.68 -12.98 21.42
N PHE A 117 7.50 -12.88 20.37
CA PHE A 117 8.42 -13.90 19.88
C PHE A 117 9.84 -13.33 19.87
N PRO A 118 10.45 -13.10 21.04
CA PRO A 118 11.78 -12.53 21.11
C PRO A 118 12.77 -13.42 20.36
N SER A 119 13.50 -12.83 19.41
CA SER A 119 14.60 -13.50 18.74
C SER A 119 15.70 -13.80 19.77
N VAL A 120 15.97 -15.08 20.02
CA VAL A 120 17.06 -15.50 20.92
C VAL A 120 18.37 -15.24 20.19
N SER A 121 19.12 -14.23 20.63
CA SER A 121 20.48 -13.92 20.15
C SER A 121 21.48 -14.99 20.54
#